data_AF-A0AB35X3U7-F1
#
_entry.id   AF-A0AB35X3U7-F1
#
_cell.length_a   1.000
_cell.length_b   1.000
_cell.length_c   1.000
_cell.angle_alpha   90.00
_cell.angle_beta   90.00
_cell.angle_gamma   90.00
#
_symmetry.space_group_name_H-M   'P 1'
#
loop_
_entity.id
_entity.type
_entity.pdbx_description
1 polymer ?
#
loop_
_entity_poly.entity_id
_entity_poly.type
_entity_poly.pdbx_seq_one_letter_code
_entity_poly.pdbx_strand_id
1 'polypeptide(L)' 'MACEHREASIESTTGGDFEKLAVDETPAVTEVKDTTDTSTVELTADVGTIGEGGVITYTATVSAPVTG' A
#
# COMPACT_ATOMS: atom_id res chain seq x y z
N MET A 1 -4.11 -2.60 2.89
CA MET A 1 -3.64 -1.20 2.95
C MET A 1 -3.12 -0.96 4.35
N ALA A 2 -1.81 -0.99 4.55
CA ALA A 2 -1.22 -0.66 5.84
C ALA A 2 -0.63 0.76 5.71
N CYS A 3 -1.25 1.73 6.38
CA CYS A 3 -0.62 3.03 6.56
C CYS A 3 0.22 2.93 7.84
N GLU A 4 1.51 3.23 7.76
CA GLU A 4 2.35 3.32 8.95
C GLU A 4 2.37 4.76 9.45
N HIS A 5 2.11 4.92 10.75
CA HIS A 5 2.04 6.21 11.43
C HIS A 5 3.19 6.30 12.43
N ARG A 6 4.09 7.27 12.21
CA ARG A 6 5.20 7.56 13.12
C ARG A 6 5.16 9.02 13.55
N GLU A 7 5.36 9.25 14.85
CA GLU A 7 5.41 10.56 15.46
C GLU A 7 6.66 10.71 16.33
N ALA A 8 7.14 11.95 16.47
CA ALA A 8 8.21 12.32 17.39
C ALA A 8 7.86 13.62 18.10
N SER A 9 8.05 13.68 19.41
CA SER A 9 7.84 14.87 20.24
C SER A 9 9.03 15.12 21.16
N ILE A 10 9.08 16.33 21.71
CA ILE A 10 10.11 16.72 22.68
C ILE A 10 9.63 16.32 24.08
N GLU A 11 10.27 15.33 24.69
CA GLU A 11 9.87 14.83 26.02
C GLU A 11 10.38 15.70 27.19
N SER A 12 11.54 16.34 27.00
CA SER A 12 12.07 17.26 27.99
C SER A 12 13.11 18.18 27.39
N THR A 13 13.26 19.36 28.00
CA THR A 13 14.35 20.28 27.75
C THR A 13 14.98 20.67 29.08
N THR A 14 16.30 20.78 29.12
CA THR A 14 17.01 21.31 30.29
C THR A 14 17.69 22.63 29.90
N GLY A 15 17.47 23.65 30.71
CA GLY A 15 18.05 24.98 30.55
C GLY A 15 18.20 25.64 31.91
N GLY A 16 19.15 26.56 32.05
CA GLY A 16 19.30 27.38 33.25
C GLY A 16 18.34 28.57 33.26
N ASP A 17 18.26 29.27 34.39
CA ASP A 17 17.32 30.38 34.67
C ASP A 17 17.42 31.63 33.74
N PHE A 18 18.24 31.59 32.68
CA PHE A 18 18.49 32.73 31.78
C PHE A 18 17.80 32.64 30.42
N GLU A 19 17.46 31.44 29.95
CA GLU A 19 16.77 31.26 28.67
C GLU A 19 15.29 30.96 28.90
N LYS A 20 14.42 31.92 28.56
CA LYS A 20 12.99 31.62 28.34
C LYS A 20 12.86 30.72 27.11
N LEU A 21 13.04 29.42 27.30
CA LEU A 21 12.86 28.42 26.25
C LEU A 21 11.37 28.11 26.10
N ALA A 22 10.80 28.53 24.98
CA ALA A 22 9.46 28.10 24.56
C ALA A 22 9.62 26.83 23.73
N VAL A 23 9.15 25.70 24.26
CA VAL A 23 9.14 24.41 23.57
C VAL A 23 7.80 24.23 22.89
N ASP A 24 7.82 23.90 21.61
CA ASP A 24 6.64 23.42 20.91
C ASP A 24 6.61 21.88 21.02
N GLU A 25 5.64 21.35 21.76
CA GLU A 25 5.45 19.91 21.96
C GLU A 25 4.61 19.28 20.85
N THR A 26 4.20 20.05 19.84
CA THR A 26 3.45 19.52 18.71
C THR A 26 4.26 18.42 18.03
N PRO A 27 3.74 17.17 17.96
CA PRO A 27 4.47 16.08 17.35
C PRO A 27 4.72 16.32 15.86
N ALA A 28 5.94 16.01 15.42
CA ALA A 28 6.21 15.87 14.00
C ALA A 28 5.60 14.54 13.53
N VAL A 29 4.64 14.60 12.63
CA VAL A 29 3.94 13.41 12.09
C VAL A 29 4.51 13.06 10.72
N THR A 30 4.88 11.80 10.53
CA THR A 30 5.22 11.23 9.22
C THR A 30 4.20 10.15 8.85
N GLU A 31 3.53 10.35 7.71
CA GLU A 31 2.55 9.41 7.18
C GLU A 31 3.17 8.69 5.97
N VAL A 32 3.27 7.36 6.05
CA VAL A 32 3.70 6.54 4.92
C VAL A 32 2.46 5.95 4.26
N LYS A 33 2.14 6.45 3.07
CA LYS A 33 1.04 5.94 2.26
C LYS A 33 1.53 4.77 1.41
N ASP A 34 1.10 3.57 1.80
CA ASP A 34 1.24 2.39 0.97
C ASP A 34 0.17 2.37 -0.12
N THR A 35 0.56 2.06 -1.35
CA THR A 35 -0.36 1.94 -2.49
C THR A 35 -0.78 0.49 -2.64
N THR A 36 -2.08 0.24 -2.74
CA THR A 36 -2.57 -1.12 -3.05
C THR A 36 -2.68 -1.30 -4.55
N ASP A 37 -1.74 -2.05 -5.12
CA ASP A 37 -1.78 -2.46 -6.52
C ASP A 37 -2.67 -3.69 -6.66
N THR A 38 -3.90 -3.49 -7.13
CA THR A 38 -4.83 -4.60 -7.38
C THR A 38 -4.72 -5.04 -8.83
N SER A 39 -4.28 -6.28 -9.05
CA SER A 39 -4.36 -6.94 -10.35
C SER A 39 -5.51 -7.93 -10.37
N THR A 40 -6.44 -7.74 -11.31
CA THR A 40 -7.52 -8.68 -11.57
C THR A 40 -7.19 -9.54 -12.79
N VAL A 41 -7.41 -10.84 -12.63
CA VAL A 41 -7.26 -11.84 -13.70
C VAL A 41 -8.63 -12.36 -14.06
N GLU A 42 -8.98 -12.27 -15.34
CA GLU A 42 -10.19 -12.88 -15.89
C GLU A 42 -9.80 -14.14 -16.66
N LEU A 43 -10.47 -15.26 -16.37
CA LEU A 43 -10.26 -16.54 -17.03
C LEU A 43 -11.48 -16.91 -17.86
N THR A 44 -11.31 -17.01 -19.17
CA THR A 44 -12.38 -17.41 -20.09
C THR A 44 -12.04 -18.76 -20.72
N ALA A 45 -13.00 -19.67 -20.71
CA ALA A 45 -12.91 -20.94 -21.41
C ALA A 45 -13.61 -20.81 -22.76
N ASP A 46 -12.90 -21.10 -23.86
CA ASP A 46 -13.55 -21.27 -25.14
C ASP A 46 -14.11 -22.70 -25.22
N VAL A 47 -15.43 -22.81 -25.14
CA VAL A 47 -16.17 -24.09 -25.12
C VAL A 47 -16.98 -24.31 -26.40
N GLY A 48 -16.68 -23.56 -27.47
CA GLY A 48 -17.52 -23.49 -28.66
C GLY A 48 -17.69 -24.82 -29.42
N THR A 49 -16.80 -25.78 -29.22
CA THR A 49 -16.86 -27.08 -29.91
C THR A 49 -16.15 -28.17 -29.11
N ILE A 50 -16.77 -28.62 -28.01
CA ILE A 50 -16.28 -29.77 -27.25
C ILE A 50 -16.89 -31.05 -27.83
N GLY A 51 -16.13 -31.77 -28.66
CA GLY A 51 -16.39 -33.19 -28.99
C GLY A 51 -15.66 -34.13 -28.03
N GLU A 52 -16.00 -35.43 -28.03
CA GLU A 52 -15.29 -36.45 -27.23
C GLU A 52 -13.79 -36.46 -27.62
N GLY A 53 -12.92 -36.13 -26.67
CA GLY A 53 -11.47 -35.97 -26.88
C GLY A 53 -10.99 -34.55 -27.21
N GLY A 54 -11.88 -33.55 -27.18
CA GLY A 54 -11.55 -32.14 -27.43
C GLY A 54 -10.69 -31.50 -26.34
N VAL A 55 -9.83 -30.57 -26.75
CA VAL A 55 -8.99 -29.76 -25.84
C VAL A 55 -9.70 -28.45 -25.53
N ILE A 56 -9.79 -28.09 -24.25
CA ILE A 56 -10.31 -26.79 -23.81
C ILE A 56 -9.16 -25.79 -23.78
N THR A 57 -9.32 -24.70 -24.51
CA THR A 57 -8.38 -23.57 -24.43
C THR A 57 -8.91 -22.56 -23.43
N TYR A 58 -8.09 -22.25 -22.42
CA TYR A 58 -8.35 -21.19 -21.46
C TYR A 58 -7.49 -19.98 -21.78
N THR A 59 -8.11 -18.80 -21.81
CA THR A 59 -7.40 -17.53 -21.95
C THR A 59 -7.47 -16.79 -20.62
N ALA A 60 -6.32 -16.42 -20.08
CA ALA A 60 -6.21 -15.57 -18.91
C ALA A 60 -5.82 -14.14 -19.34
N THR A 61 -6.61 -13.15 -18.95
CA THR A 61 -6.36 -11.74 -19.24
C THR A 61 -6.08 -11.00 -17.94
N VAL A 62 -4.97 -10.29 -17.88
CA VAL A 62 -4.64 -9.38 -16.76
C VAL A 62 -5.00 -7.96 -17.19
N SER A 63 -5.87 -7.30 -16.43
CA SER A 63 -6.42 -5.98 -16.82
C SER A 63 -5.77 -4.78 -16.13
N ALA A 64 -4.86 -5.02 -15.18
CA ALA A 64 -4.09 -3.99 -14.48
C ALA A 64 -2.58 -4.18 -14.71
N PRO A 65 -1.77 -3.11 -14.57
CA PRO A 65 -0.32 -3.19 -14.63
C PRO A 65 0.22 -4.13 -13.55
N VAL A 66 1.18 -4.97 -13.92
CA VAL A 66 1.94 -5.79 -12.96
C VAL A 66 3.20 -5.02 -12.61
N THR A 67 3.23 -4.42 -11.43
CA THR A 67 4.42 -3.85 -10.81
C THR A 67 5.16 -4.96 -10.06
N GLY A 68 6.45 -5.13 -10.32
CA GLY A 68 7.32 -6.17 -9.75
C GLY A 68 8.50 -5.59 -9.00
#